data_AF-A0A7V5HHL3-F1
#
_entry.id   AF-A0A7V5HHL3-F1
#
_cell.length_a   1.000
_cell.length_b   1.000
_cell.length_c   1.000
_cell.angle_alpha   90.00
_cell.angle_beta   90.00
_cell.angle_gamma   90.00
#
_symmetry.space_group_name_H-M   'P 1'
#
loop_
_entity.id
_entity.type
_entity.pdbx_description
1 polymer ?
#
loop_
_entity_poly.entity_id
_entity_poly.type
_entity_poly.pdbx_seq_one_letter_code
_entity_poly.pdbx_strand_id
1 'polypeptide(L)'
;MKKIFFPCRENFSGAVLGIFLLLLSSSLQARGRFYVYGAGNFYLSSGSEAHYIEGTNDFPLTDAHQNYGLGFGLIYDPGRVYFGFETQYTLAGPATLHDPSDNDRVTIDTYPHAEARLILGFNLINKPSWRFFLQGGVGLSQILNPQTRIYTSELGIETRV
;
A
#
# COMPACT_ATOMS: atom_id res chain seq x y z
N MET A 1 50.51 1.51 -8.03
CA MET A 1 49.17 1.47 -7.37
C MET A 1 48.10 1.40 -8.45
N LYS A 2 47.39 0.27 -8.57
CA LYS A 2 46.34 0.04 -9.59
C LYS A 2 45.08 0.82 -9.19
N LYS A 3 44.57 1.68 -10.07
CA LYS A 3 43.18 2.15 -10.02
C LYS A 3 42.32 1.11 -10.72
N ILE A 4 41.40 0.49 -9.98
CA ILE A 4 40.34 -0.35 -10.54
C ILE A 4 39.22 0.59 -10.96
N PHE A 5 39.04 0.75 -12.27
CA PHE A 5 37.89 1.42 -12.86
C PHE A 5 36.85 0.34 -13.15
N PHE A 6 35.68 0.42 -12.54
CA PHE A 6 34.51 -0.38 -12.93
C PHE A 6 33.69 0.42 -13.95
N PRO A 7 33.62 0.03 -15.24
CA PRO A 7 32.67 0.63 -16.16
C PRO A 7 31.32 -0.08 -15.95
N CYS A 8 30.46 0.48 -15.09
CA CYS A 8 29.06 0.06 -14.97
C CYS A 8 28.20 1.06 -15.76
N ARG A 9 28.09 0.92 -17.09
CA ARG A 9 27.21 1.80 -17.88
C ARG A 9 26.61 1.24 -19.17
N GLU A 10 26.83 -0.03 -19.52
CA GLU A 10 26.37 -0.57 -20.83
C GLU A 10 25.19 -1.54 -20.76
N ASN A 11 24.84 -2.06 -19.58
CA ASN A 11 23.81 -3.12 -19.48
C ASN A 11 22.39 -2.62 -19.18
N PHE A 12 22.21 -1.33 -18.86
CA PHE A 12 20.89 -0.83 -18.47
C PHE A 12 19.92 -0.79 -19.66
N SER A 13 20.41 -0.31 -20.82
CA SER A 13 19.62 -0.23 -22.06
C SER A 13 19.28 -1.62 -22.62
N GLY A 14 20.22 -2.56 -22.53
CA GLY A 14 20.00 -3.96 -22.94
C GLY A 14 19.02 -4.69 -22.05
N ALA A 15 19.05 -4.45 -20.74
CA ALA A 15 18.08 -5.01 -19.80
C ALA A 15 16.67 -4.44 -20.04
N VAL A 16 16.54 -3.13 -20.24
CA VAL A 16 15.25 -2.49 -20.56
C VAL A 16 14.69 -3.01 -21.89
N LEU A 17 15.52 -3.12 -22.93
CA LEU A 17 15.12 -3.67 -24.22
C LEU A 17 14.76 -5.16 -24.13
N GLY A 18 15.50 -5.94 -23.34
CA GLY A 18 15.21 -7.34 -23.08
C GLY A 18 13.88 -7.54 -22.35
N ILE A 19 13.60 -6.71 -21.34
CA ILE A 19 12.30 -6.68 -20.64
C ILE A 19 11.18 -6.30 -21.62
N PHE A 20 11.40 -5.28 -22.45
CA PHE A 20 10.42 -4.84 -23.46
C PHE A 20 10.12 -5.93 -24.50
N LEU A 21 11.14 -6.66 -24.96
CA LEU A 21 10.99 -7.78 -25.89
C LEU A 21 10.33 -9.00 -25.23
N LEU A 22 10.61 -9.28 -23.95
CA LEU A 22 9.91 -10.30 -23.17
C LEU A 22 8.41 -9.99 -23.06
N LEU A 23 8.07 -8.73 -22.79
CA LEU A 23 6.67 -8.24 -22.73
C LEU A 23 5.94 -8.35 -24.07
N LEU A 24 6.67 -8.36 -25.20
CA LEU A 24 6.14 -8.51 -26.55
C LEU A 24 5.99 -9.97 -27.01
N SER A 25 6.48 -10.95 -26.25
CA SER A 25 6.34 -12.36 -26.63
C SER A 25 4.89 -12.84 -26.45
N SER A 26 4.34 -13.44 -27.50
CA SER A 26 2.93 -13.86 -27.59
C SER A 26 2.53 -14.89 -26.54
N SER A 27 3.47 -15.72 -26.08
CA SER A 27 3.25 -16.70 -25.01
C SER A 27 3.13 -16.06 -23.62
N LEU A 28 3.84 -14.96 -23.37
CA LEU A 28 3.70 -14.16 -22.15
C LEU A 28 2.44 -13.30 -22.20
N GLN A 29 2.06 -12.74 -23.35
CA GLN A 29 0.79 -12.01 -23.51
C GLN A 29 -0.44 -12.87 -23.25
N ALA A 30 -0.42 -14.17 -23.59
CA ALA A 30 -1.57 -15.05 -23.36
C ALA A 30 -1.84 -15.37 -21.87
N ARG A 31 -0.83 -15.19 -21.00
CA ARG A 31 -0.90 -15.50 -19.56
C ARG A 31 -0.70 -14.28 -18.66
N GLY A 32 -0.17 -13.20 -19.23
CA GLY A 32 -0.10 -11.88 -18.65
C GLY A 32 -1.49 -11.27 -18.57
N ARG A 33 -1.84 -10.68 -17.44
CA ARG A 33 -3.11 -9.96 -17.26
C ARG A 33 -2.82 -8.62 -16.63
N PHE A 34 -3.40 -7.59 -17.23
CA PHE A 34 -3.54 -6.27 -16.65
C PHE A 34 -4.97 -6.11 -16.13
N TYR A 35 -5.12 -5.54 -14.95
CA TYR A 35 -6.42 -5.20 -14.38
C TYR A 35 -6.34 -3.90 -13.59
N VAL A 36 -7.49 -3.23 -13.51
CA VAL A 36 -7.73 -2.07 -12.65
C VAL A 36 -8.75 -2.50 -11.60
N TYR A 37 -8.60 -2.03 -10.37
CA TYR A 37 -9.48 -2.41 -9.27
C TYR A 37 -9.73 -1.23 -8.32
N GLY A 38 -10.88 -1.29 -7.65
CA GLY A 38 -11.16 -0.50 -6.45
C GLY A 38 -10.91 -1.35 -5.20
N ALA A 39 -10.42 -0.72 -4.14
CA ALA A 39 -10.12 -1.37 -2.87
C ALA A 39 -10.83 -0.65 -1.71
N GLY A 40 -11.43 -1.42 -0.81
CA GLY A 40 -11.80 -0.96 0.54
C GLY A 40 -10.81 -1.54 1.53
N ASN A 41 -9.97 -0.69 2.12
CA ASN A 41 -8.94 -1.09 3.06
C ASN A 41 -9.48 -0.92 4.47
N PHE A 42 -9.53 -2.02 5.22
CA PHE A 42 -9.93 -2.03 6.62
C PHE A 42 -8.68 -2.09 7.49
N TYR A 43 -8.45 -1.02 8.25
CA TYR A 43 -7.35 -0.94 9.20
C TYR A 43 -7.90 -1.30 10.59
N LEU A 44 -7.24 -2.24 11.25
CA LEU A 44 -7.55 -2.57 12.63
C LEU A 44 -7.08 -1.46 13.56
N SER A 45 -7.65 -1.41 14.76
CA SER A 45 -7.17 -0.51 15.81
C SER A 45 -5.68 -0.69 16.03
N SER A 46 -4.95 0.41 16.18
CA SER A 46 -3.50 0.40 16.32
C SER A 46 -3.04 1.49 17.30
N GLY A 47 -1.79 1.39 17.76
CA GLY A 47 -1.27 2.26 18.82
C GLY A 47 -1.14 1.55 20.16
N SER A 48 -0.71 2.29 21.18
CA SER A 48 -0.55 1.77 22.54
C SER A 48 -0.68 2.91 23.54
N GLU A 49 -1.36 2.66 24.66
CA GLU A 49 -1.42 3.58 25.80
C GLU A 49 -0.02 3.90 26.35
N ALA A 50 0.92 2.96 26.26
CA ALA A 50 2.30 3.18 26.69
C ALA A 50 3.05 4.24 25.84
N HIS A 51 2.51 4.62 24.68
CA HIS A 51 3.05 5.70 23.85
C HIS A 51 2.45 7.08 24.17
N TYR A 52 1.53 7.16 25.14
CA TYR A 52 0.99 8.42 25.62
C TYR A 52 2.11 9.28 26.24
N ILE A 53 2.20 10.52 25.78
CA ILE A 53 3.10 11.53 26.33
C ILE A 53 2.34 12.85 26.35
N GLU A 54 1.98 13.31 27.56
CA GLU A 54 1.23 14.55 27.76
C GLU A 54 1.86 15.74 27.00
N GLY A 55 1.05 16.43 26.22
CA GLY A 55 1.40 17.59 25.40
C GLY A 55 2.27 17.28 24.17
N THR A 56 2.59 16.01 23.91
CA THR A 56 3.46 15.60 22.78
C THR A 56 2.80 14.55 21.89
N ASN A 57 2.11 13.57 22.49
CA ASN A 57 1.39 12.50 21.82
C ASN A 57 0.18 12.10 22.67
N ASP A 58 -0.79 13.01 22.73
CA ASP A 58 -2.00 12.86 23.55
C ASP A 58 -2.95 11.81 22.97
N PHE A 59 -2.87 11.55 21.65
CA PHE A 59 -3.75 10.64 20.93
C PHE A 59 -2.99 9.43 20.32
N PRO A 60 -2.38 8.56 21.14
CA PRO A 60 -1.52 7.47 20.66
C PRO A 60 -2.29 6.28 20.07
N LEU A 61 -3.61 6.21 20.30
CA LEU A 61 -4.48 5.13 19.86
C LEU A 61 -5.30 5.58 18.65
N THR A 62 -5.34 4.74 17.62
CA THR A 62 -6.17 4.92 16.42
C THR A 62 -7.23 3.83 16.38
N ASP A 63 -8.49 4.22 16.28
CA ASP A 63 -9.61 3.29 16.13
C ASP A 63 -9.60 2.62 14.74
N ALA A 64 -10.27 1.49 14.64
CA ALA A 64 -10.44 0.80 13.36
C ALA A 64 -11.20 1.71 12.37
N HIS A 65 -10.69 1.82 11.16
CA HIS A 65 -11.24 2.71 10.13
C HIS A 65 -11.12 2.08 8.74
N GLN A 66 -11.80 2.70 7.76
CA GLN A 66 -11.84 2.22 6.39
C GLN A 66 -11.53 3.34 5.41
N ASN A 67 -10.57 3.08 4.51
CA ASN A 67 -10.26 3.98 3.40
C ASN A 67 -10.49 3.30 2.06
N TYR A 68 -10.83 4.08 1.04
CA TYR A 68 -11.04 3.59 -0.31
C TYR A 68 -9.85 3.92 -1.20
N GLY A 69 -9.57 3.06 -2.17
CA GLY A 69 -8.46 3.25 -3.10
C GLY A 69 -8.77 2.74 -4.50
N LEU A 70 -7.91 3.15 -5.42
CA LEU A 70 -7.90 2.68 -6.80
C LEU A 70 -6.50 2.17 -7.11
N GLY A 71 -6.42 1.06 -7.82
CA GLY A 71 -5.16 0.41 -8.13
C GLY A 71 -5.17 -0.28 -9.46
N PHE A 72 -3.99 -0.74 -9.87
CA PHE A 72 -3.83 -1.61 -11.01
C PHE A 72 -2.84 -2.72 -10.69
N GLY A 73 -3.02 -3.85 -11.37
CA GLY A 73 -2.15 -5.01 -11.24
C GLY A 73 -1.70 -5.54 -12.58
N LEU A 74 -0.50 -6.10 -12.58
CA LEU A 74 0.11 -6.84 -13.67
C LEU A 74 0.51 -8.22 -13.13
N ILE A 75 -0.17 -9.27 -13.57
CA ILE A 75 0.12 -10.65 -13.15
C ILE A 75 0.50 -11.53 -14.32
N TYR A 76 1.33 -12.52 -14.06
CA TYR A 76 1.54 -13.67 -14.93
C TYR A 76 0.89 -14.89 -14.29
N ASP A 77 -0.09 -15.48 -14.98
CA ASP A 77 -0.89 -16.61 -14.48
C ASP A 77 -0.74 -17.85 -15.37
N PRO A 78 0.19 -18.76 -15.03
CA PRO A 78 0.34 -20.06 -15.69
C PRO A 78 -0.71 -21.10 -15.28
N GLY A 79 -1.63 -20.81 -14.35
CA GLY A 79 -2.77 -21.68 -14.04
C GLY A 79 -3.04 -21.83 -12.54
N ARG A 80 -2.15 -22.53 -11.81
CA ARG A 80 -2.33 -22.85 -10.38
C ARG A 80 -1.73 -21.82 -9.44
N VAL A 81 -0.56 -21.30 -9.81
CA VAL A 81 0.16 -20.25 -9.08
C VAL A 81 0.28 -19.07 -10.02
N TYR A 82 0.05 -17.86 -9.54
CA TYR A 82 0.33 -16.63 -10.28
C TYR A 82 1.19 -15.71 -9.44
N PHE A 83 1.95 -14.85 -10.10
CA PHE A 83 2.74 -13.83 -9.43
C PHE A 83 2.68 -12.54 -10.22
N GLY A 84 3.03 -11.44 -9.58
CA GLY A 84 2.97 -10.15 -10.25
C GLY A 84 3.23 -8.99 -9.32
N PHE A 85 2.70 -7.85 -9.76
CA PHE A 85 2.86 -6.57 -9.12
C PHE A 85 1.52 -5.85 -9.06
N GLU A 86 1.23 -5.24 -7.92
CA GLU A 86 0.06 -4.39 -7.70
C GLU A 86 0.50 -3.03 -7.19
N THR A 87 -0.21 -1.99 -7.63
CA THR A 87 -0.11 -0.66 -7.03
C THR A 87 -1.48 -0.16 -6.66
N GLN A 88 -1.52 0.68 -5.64
CA GLN A 88 -2.75 1.26 -5.15
C GLN A 88 -2.49 2.68 -4.67
N TYR A 89 -3.39 3.59 -5.05
CA TYR A 89 -3.52 4.90 -4.42
C TYR A 89 -4.74 4.84 -3.50
N THR A 90 -4.51 4.99 -2.20
CA THR A 90 -5.54 5.03 -1.17
C THR A 90 -5.85 6.49 -0.82
N LEU A 91 -7.13 6.84 -0.89
CA LEU A 91 -7.64 8.17 -0.54
C LEU A 91 -7.56 8.39 0.98
N ALA A 92 -7.48 9.65 1.36
CA ALA A 92 -7.76 10.06 2.73
C ALA A 92 -9.18 9.64 3.13
N GLY A 93 -9.32 9.20 4.36
CA GLY A 93 -10.60 8.91 4.99
C GLY A 93 -10.55 9.20 6.48
N PRO A 94 -11.72 9.28 7.13
CA PRO A 94 -11.80 9.63 8.55
C PRO A 94 -11.22 8.50 9.41
N ALA A 95 -10.46 8.87 10.44
CA ALA A 95 -10.04 7.99 11.52
C ALA A 95 -10.20 8.72 12.86
N THR A 96 -10.62 7.99 13.88
CA THR A 96 -10.74 8.52 15.23
C THR A 96 -9.50 8.14 16.02
N LEU A 97 -8.88 9.12 16.66
CA LEU A 97 -7.82 8.91 17.62
C LEU A 97 -8.35 9.07 19.04
N HIS A 98 -7.70 8.43 20.00
CA HIS A 98 -8.16 8.33 21.38
C HIS A 98 -7.05 8.69 22.37
N ASP A 99 -7.40 9.56 23.32
CA ASP A 99 -6.58 9.93 24.48
C ASP A 99 -6.93 9.02 25.66
N PRO A 100 -6.00 8.17 26.13
CA PRO A 100 -6.27 7.26 27.23
C PRO A 100 -6.32 7.95 28.62
N SER A 101 -5.87 9.20 28.73
CA SER A 101 -5.76 9.91 30.02
C SER A 101 -7.11 10.42 30.54
N ASP A 102 -7.96 10.96 29.66
CA ASP A 102 -9.28 11.52 29.97
C ASP A 102 -10.40 10.98 29.08
N ASN A 103 -10.08 10.02 28.20
CA ASN A 103 -10.99 9.39 27.25
C ASN A 103 -11.52 10.36 26.18
N ASP A 104 -10.77 11.43 25.86
CA ASP A 104 -11.06 12.33 24.76
C ASP A 104 -10.81 11.66 23.39
N ARG A 105 -11.50 12.16 22.37
CA ARG A 105 -11.45 11.65 21.01
C ARG A 105 -11.33 12.79 20.02
N VAL A 106 -10.57 12.53 18.96
CA VAL A 106 -10.45 13.45 17.83
C VAL A 106 -10.61 12.68 16.53
N THR A 107 -11.48 13.16 15.65
CA THR A 107 -11.64 12.59 14.31
C THR A 107 -10.78 13.39 13.33
N ILE A 108 -9.85 12.72 12.68
CA ILE A 108 -8.92 13.29 11.72
C ILE A 108 -9.17 12.71 10.33
N ASP A 109 -8.73 13.42 9.29
CA ASP A 109 -8.55 12.81 7.98
C ASP A 109 -7.18 12.15 7.91
N THR A 110 -7.16 10.85 7.66
CA THR A 110 -5.92 10.11 7.35
C THR A 110 -5.26 10.66 6.10
N TYR A 111 -3.94 10.50 5.99
CA TYR A 111 -3.24 10.93 4.79
C TYR A 111 -3.49 9.97 3.62
N PRO A 112 -3.63 10.48 2.38
CA PRO A 112 -3.58 9.62 1.22
C PRO A 112 -2.21 8.94 1.15
N HIS A 113 -2.17 7.73 0.64
CA HIS A 113 -0.91 6.99 0.51
C HIS A 113 -0.89 6.15 -0.77
N ALA A 114 0.32 5.91 -1.27
CA ALA A 114 0.57 5.03 -2.39
C ALA A 114 1.25 3.75 -1.90
N GLU A 115 0.82 2.63 -2.47
CA GLU A 115 1.35 1.31 -2.17
C GLU A 115 1.83 0.63 -3.45
N ALA A 116 2.88 -0.16 -3.31
CA ALA A 116 3.40 -1.01 -4.35
C ALA A 116 3.74 -2.37 -3.73
N ARG A 117 3.23 -3.46 -4.31
CA ARG A 117 3.33 -4.81 -3.74
C ARG A 117 3.76 -5.81 -4.81
N LEU A 118 4.70 -6.68 -4.47
CA LEU A 118 4.95 -7.93 -5.19
C LEU A 118 4.05 -9.00 -4.61
N ILE A 119 3.34 -9.70 -5.48
CA ILE A 119 2.29 -10.63 -5.07
C ILE A 119 2.57 -12.03 -5.58
N LEU A 120 2.18 -13.01 -4.77
CA LEU A 120 2.13 -14.42 -5.10
C LEU A 120 0.74 -14.93 -4.70
N GLY A 121 0.06 -15.58 -5.63
CA GLY A 121 -1.25 -16.14 -5.39
C GLY A 121 -1.40 -17.56 -5.89
N PHE A 122 -2.39 -18.24 -5.33
CA PHE A 122 -2.73 -19.62 -5.60
C PHE A 122 -4.20 -19.70 -5.99
N ASN A 123 -4.47 -20.16 -7.21
CA ASN A 123 -5.82 -20.36 -7.70
C ASN A 123 -6.37 -21.67 -7.15
N LEU A 124 -7.36 -21.57 -6.26
CA LEU A 124 -8.13 -22.71 -5.78
C LEU A 124 -9.14 -23.15 -6.85
N ILE A 125 -9.74 -22.19 -7.54
CA ILE A 125 -10.63 -22.40 -8.68
C ILE A 125 -10.31 -21.34 -9.75
N ASN A 126 -10.05 -21.77 -10.99
CA ASN A 126 -9.75 -20.88 -12.11
C ASN A 126 -10.70 -21.18 -13.27
N LYS A 127 -11.84 -20.48 -13.32
CA LYS A 127 -12.79 -20.54 -14.43
C LYS A 127 -12.66 -19.27 -15.30
N PRO A 128 -13.09 -19.30 -16.58
CA PRO A 128 -13.03 -18.11 -17.43
C PRO A 128 -13.82 -16.90 -16.89
N SER A 129 -14.93 -17.12 -16.18
CA SER A 129 -15.79 -16.06 -15.66
C SER A 129 -15.50 -15.63 -14.22
N TRP A 130 -14.91 -16.50 -13.41
CA TRP A 130 -14.59 -16.20 -12.02
C TRP A 130 -13.44 -17.06 -11.51
N ARG A 131 -12.80 -16.56 -10.45
CA ARG A 131 -11.68 -17.21 -9.82
C ARG A 131 -11.82 -17.12 -8.31
N PHE A 132 -11.52 -18.23 -7.65
CA PHE A 132 -11.29 -18.24 -6.21
C PHE A 132 -9.82 -18.51 -5.96
N PHE A 133 -9.19 -17.63 -5.19
CA PHE A 133 -7.75 -17.62 -5.01
C PHE A 133 -7.38 -17.16 -3.61
N LEU A 134 -6.19 -17.54 -3.19
CA LEU A 134 -5.52 -16.97 -2.03
C LEU A 134 -4.30 -16.19 -2.52
N GLN A 135 -4.04 -15.03 -1.93
CA GLN A 135 -2.94 -14.17 -2.33
C GLN A 135 -2.25 -13.61 -1.10
N GLY A 136 -0.93 -13.53 -1.18
CA GLY A 136 -0.11 -12.80 -0.24
C GLY A 136 0.97 -12.04 -1.00
N GLY A 137 1.69 -11.19 -0.29
CA GLY A 137 2.73 -10.40 -0.92
C GLY A 137 3.50 -9.58 0.08
N VAL A 138 4.54 -8.93 -0.44
CA VAL A 138 5.33 -7.94 0.28
C VAL A 138 5.27 -6.64 -0.49
N GLY A 139 5.26 -5.52 0.22
CA GLY A 139 5.14 -4.23 -0.41
C GLY A 139 5.64 -3.10 0.46
N LEU A 140 5.65 -1.93 -0.15
CA LEU A 140 5.97 -0.67 0.49
C LEU A 140 4.73 0.22 0.43
N SER A 141 4.53 0.99 1.49
CA SER A 141 3.51 2.02 1.58
C SER A 141 4.18 3.36 1.87
N GLN A 142 3.76 4.40 1.17
CA GLN A 142 4.29 5.75 1.28
C GLN A 142 3.14 6.72 1.49
N ILE A 143 3.14 7.39 2.65
CA ILE A 143 2.24 8.52 2.90
C ILE A 143 2.58 9.66 1.93
N LEU A 144 1.54 10.25 1.35
CA LEU A 144 1.63 11.34 0.39
C LEU A 144 1.16 12.64 1.03
N ASN A 145 1.93 13.70 0.82
CA ASN A 145 1.64 15.04 1.33
C ASN A 145 1.37 15.08 2.85
N PRO A 146 2.28 14.56 3.69
CA PRO A 146 2.13 14.65 5.14
C PRO A 146 2.14 16.13 5.54
N GLN A 147 1.04 16.60 6.12
CA GLN A 147 0.87 17.98 6.56
C GLN A 147 0.15 17.97 7.89
N THR A 148 0.83 18.44 8.92
CA THR A 148 0.24 18.60 10.24
C THR A 148 -0.93 19.57 10.17
N ARG A 149 -2.08 19.18 10.73
CA ARG A 149 -3.31 19.96 10.77
C ARG A 149 -3.75 20.16 12.23
N ILE A 150 -4.55 21.18 12.46
CA ILE A 150 -5.16 21.43 13.75
C ILE A 150 -6.58 20.87 13.69
N TYR A 151 -6.92 20.03 14.67
CA TYR A 151 -8.24 19.47 14.85
C TYR A 151 -8.75 19.86 16.23
N THR A 152 -10.06 19.93 16.38
CA THR A 152 -10.71 20.16 17.67
C THR A 152 -11.24 18.82 18.17
N SER A 153 -10.85 18.45 19.38
CA SER A 153 -11.33 17.23 20.04
C SER A 153 -12.79 17.35 20.51
N GLU A 154 -13.38 16.25 20.97
CA GLU A 154 -14.75 16.25 21.52
C GLU A 154 -14.87 17.13 22.77
N LEU A 155 -13.79 17.28 23.54
CA LEU A 155 -13.72 18.21 24.68
C LEU A 155 -13.48 19.68 24.27
N GLY A 156 -13.34 19.97 22.98
CA GLY A 156 -13.18 21.33 22.47
C GLY A 156 -11.74 21.87 22.49
N ILE A 157 -10.74 21.01 22.69
CA ILE A 157 -9.33 21.38 22.75
C ILE A 157 -8.73 21.31 21.33
N GLU A 158 -7.98 22.34 20.94
CA GLU A 158 -7.24 22.34 19.67
C GLU A 158 -5.96 21.52 19.79
N THR A 159 -5.92 20.42 19.04
CA THR A 159 -4.77 19.52 19.00
C THR A 159 -4.15 19.51 17.62
N ARG A 160 -2.81 19.52 17.59
CA ARG A 160 -2.03 19.45 16.37
C ARG A 160 -1.69 17.98 16.07
N VAL A 161 -2.14 17.48 14.93
CA VAL A 161 -1.96 16.08 14.47
C VAL A 161 -1.36 16.05 13.07
#